data_AF-A0A7C2QKZ1-F1
#
_entry.id   AF-A0A7C2QKZ1-F1
#
_cell.length_a   1.000
_cell.length_b   1.000
_cell.length_c   1.000
_cell.angle_alpha   90.00
_cell.angle_beta   90.00
_cell.angle_gamma   90.00
#
_symmetry.space_group_name_H-M   'P 1'
#
loop_
_entity.id
_entity.type
_entity.pdbx_description
1 polymer ?
#
loop_
_entity_poly.entity_id
_entity_poly.type
_entity_poly.pdbx_seq_one_letter_code
_entity_poly.pdbx_strand_id
1 'polypeptide(L)' 'MTVTEKIIEHIRHLPEPVQVEVLDFVEYLKNKAESEDRSDWSAFSLSEALRDMESEAYSYSEKDLKEVFA' A
#
# COMPACT_ATOMS: atom_id res chain seq x y z
N MET A 1 -2.60 29.25 -12.36
CA MET A 1 -2.62 28.75 -10.98
C MET A 1 -2.57 27.25 -10.97
N THR A 2 -1.61 26.67 -10.25
CA THR A 2 -1.53 25.23 -9.98
C THR A 2 -2.58 24.81 -8.92
N VAL A 3 -2.84 23.50 -8.80
CA VAL A 3 -3.73 22.97 -7.74
C VAL A 3 -3.17 23.31 -6.36
N THR A 4 -1.85 23.21 -6.19
CA THR A 4 -1.14 23.58 -4.96
C THR A 4 -1.35 25.05 -4.59
N GLU A 5 -1.24 25.96 -5.56
CA GLU A 5 -1.49 27.39 -5.33
C GLU A 5 -2.92 27.67 -4.87
N LYS A 6 -3.91 26.99 -5.47
CA LYS A 6 -5.32 27.12 -5.05
C LYS A 6 -5.53 26.61 -3.62
N ILE A 7 -4.93 25.48 -3.26
CA ILE A 7 -5.04 24.91 -1.90
C ILE A 7 -4.47 25.91 -0.87
N ILE A 8 -3.28 26.44 -1.12
CA ILE A 8 -2.62 27.41 -0.22
C ILE A 8 -3.49 28.66 -0.05
N GLU A 9 -4.09 29.16 -1.13
CA GLU A 9 -4.99 30.31 -1.07
C GLU A 9 -6.21 30.03 -0.19
N HIS A 10 -6.85 28.86 -0.31
CA HIS A 10 -8.00 28.51 0.51
C HIS A 10 -7.64 28.35 2.00
N ILE A 11 -6.51 27.69 2.30
CA ILE A 11 -6.03 27.47 3.67
C ILE A 11 -5.78 28.80 4.39
N ARG A 12 -5.22 29.79 3.69
CA ARG A 12 -4.93 31.13 4.26
C ARG A 12 -6.16 31.87 4.77
N HIS A 13 -7.35 31.53 4.27
CA HIS A 13 -8.61 32.15 4.69
C HIS A 13 -9.29 31.39 5.84
N LEU A 14 -8.76 30.24 6.26
CA LEU A 14 -9.32 29.42 7.33
C LEU A 14 -8.79 29.85 8.71
N PRO A 15 -9.61 29.74 9.78
CA PRO A 15 -9.13 29.88 11.15
C PRO A 15 -8.08 28.81 11.51
N GLU A 16 -7.14 29.14 12.39
CA GLU A 16 -6.06 28.24 12.83
C GLU A 16 -6.54 26.84 13.27
N PRO A 17 -7.63 26.68 14.06
CA PRO A 17 -8.13 25.35 14.42
C PRO A 17 -8.51 24.47 13.23
N VAL A 18 -8.99 25.08 12.14
CA VAL A 18 -9.36 24.37 10.91
C VAL A 18 -8.12 24.09 10.06
N GLN A 19 -7.10 24.96 10.11
CA GLN A 19 -5.82 24.70 9.45
C GLN A 19 -5.12 23.47 10.04
N VAL A 20 -5.26 23.23 11.35
CA VAL A 20 -4.75 22.01 12.02
C VAL A 20 -5.43 20.76 11.46
N GLU A 21 -6.75 20.77 11.28
CA GLU A 21 -7.48 19.64 10.68
C GLU A 21 -7.03 19.37 9.23
N VAL A 22 -6.75 20.42 8.47
CA VAL A 22 -6.19 20.29 7.11
C VAL A 22 -4.79 19.67 7.15
N LEU A 23 -3.95 20.05 8.11
CA LEU A 23 -2.62 19.48 8.28
C LEU A 23 -2.70 17.97 8.57
N ASP A 24 -3.55 17.57 9.52
CA ASP A 24 -3.78 16.16 9.87
C ASP A 24 -4.22 15.35 8.64
N PHE A 25 -5.11 15.91 7.81
CA PHE A 25 -5.57 15.26 6.59
C PHE A 25 -4.46 15.11 5.54
N VAL A 26 -3.60 16.12 5.38
CA VAL A 26 -2.46 16.06 4.46
C VAL A 26 -1.45 14.99 4.92
N GLU A 27 -1.18 14.89 6.22
CA GLU A 27 -0.31 13.84 6.78
C GLU A 27 -0.89 12.45 6.56
N TYR A 28 -2.19 12.28 6.78
CA TYR A 28 -2.90 11.05 6.46
C TYR A 28 -2.76 10.67 4.98
N LEU A 29 -2.99 11.61 4.05
CA LEU A 29 -2.88 11.35 2.62
C LEU A 29 -1.46 10.97 2.20
N LYS A 30 -0.45 11.59 2.81
CA LYS A 30 0.95 11.22 2.57
C LYS A 30 1.22 9.78 3.00
N ASN A 31 0.83 9.42 4.22
CA ASN A 31 1.01 8.05 4.73
C ASN A 31 0.21 7.04 3.89
N LYS A 32 -0.99 7.41 3.45
CA LYS A 32 -1.84 6.57 2.61
C LYS A 32 -1.17 6.30 1.25
N ALA A 33 -0.67 7.32 0.57
CA ALA A 33 0.04 7.15 -0.69
C ALA A 33 1.25 6.20 -0.56
N GLU A 34 2.05 6.37 0.49
CA GLU A 34 3.18 5.48 0.78
C GLU A 34 2.74 4.02 1.07
N SER A 35 1.56 3.84 1.68
CA SER A 35 1.01 2.51 1.98
C SER A 35 0.40 1.82 0.77
N GLU A 36 -0.30 2.57 -0.10
CA GLU A 36 -0.88 2.07 -1.34
C GLU A 36 0.24 1.64 -2.30
N ASP A 37 1.30 2.46 -2.45
CA ASP A 37 2.48 2.10 -3.24
C ASP A 37 3.14 0.81 -2.74
N ARG A 38 3.22 0.60 -1.42
CA ARG A 38 3.76 -0.65 -0.84
C ARG A 38 2.85 -1.86 -1.09
N SER A 39 1.53 -1.67 -0.98
CA SER A 39 0.55 -2.72 -1.23
C SER A 39 0.63 -3.19 -2.68
N ASP A 40 0.64 -2.26 -3.63
CA ASP A 40 0.74 -2.54 -5.05
C ASP A 40 2.05 -3.24 -5.40
N TRP A 41 3.15 -2.81 -4.78
CA TRP A 41 4.45 -3.45 -4.95
C TRP A 41 4.50 -4.87 -4.40
N SER A 42 3.84 -5.12 -3.25
CA SER A 42 3.76 -6.46 -2.66
C SER A 42 2.95 -7.44 -3.51
N ALA A 43 1.82 -6.99 -4.05
CA ALA A 43 0.98 -7.79 -4.94
C ALA A 43 1.70 -8.12 -6.25
N PHE A 44 2.34 -7.12 -6.86
CA PHE A 44 3.15 -7.30 -8.06
C PHE A 44 4.30 -8.29 -7.82
N SER A 45 5.08 -8.10 -6.75
CA SER A 45 6.21 -8.97 -6.42
C SER A 45 5.80 -10.42 -6.20
N LEU A 46 4.67 -10.66 -5.52
CA LEU A 46 4.13 -12.00 -5.33
C LEU A 46 3.69 -12.62 -6.66
N SER A 47 2.99 -11.86 -7.50
CA SER A 47 2.54 -12.37 -8.82
C SER A 47 3.71 -12.78 -9.70
N GLU A 48 4.80 -12.00 -9.73
CA GLU A 48 5.99 -12.32 -10.51
C GLU A 48 6.76 -13.50 -9.92
N ALA A 49 6.84 -13.62 -8.58
CA ALA A 49 7.47 -14.78 -7.93
C ALA A 49 6.74 -16.11 -8.21
N LEU A 50 5.41 -16.08 -8.35
CA LEU A 50 4.60 -17.27 -8.61
C LEU A 50 4.42 -17.59 -10.10
N ARG A 51 4.76 -16.65 -10.99
CA ARG A 51 4.47 -16.73 -12.43
C ARG A 51 5.08 -17.95 -13.13
N ASP A 52 6.27 -18.40 -12.71
CA ASP A 52 6.92 -19.59 -13.29
C ASP A 52 6.60 -20.88 -12.49
N MET A 53 6.11 -20.77 -11.25
CA MET A 53 5.73 -21.92 -10.42
C MET A 53 4.47 -22.65 -10.91
N GLU A 54 3.59 -21.99 -11.66
CA GLU A 54 2.35 -22.60 -12.17
C GLU A 54 2.58 -23.76 -13.14
N SER A 55 3.74 -23.79 -13.83
CA SER A 55 4.07 -24.82 -14.83
C SER A 55 4.97 -25.94 -14.30
N GLU A 56 5.49 -25.79 -13.08
CA GLU A 56 6.41 -26.75 -12.48
C GLU A 56 5.64 -27.92 -11.84
N ALA A 57 6.03 -29.14 -12.19
CA ALA A 57 5.49 -30.33 -11.54
C ALA A 57 5.95 -30.37 -10.07
N TYR A 58 4.99 -30.41 -9.14
CA TYR A 58 5.29 -30.57 -7.73
C TYR A 58 6.10 -31.87 -7.51
N SER A 59 7.34 -31.72 -7.07
CA SER A 59 8.26 -32.83 -6.80
C SER A 59 8.09 -33.45 -5.41
N TYR A 60 7.19 -32.87 -4.59
CA TYR A 60 6.89 -33.32 -3.24
C TYR A 60 5.38 -33.51 -3.09
N SER A 61 5.02 -34.45 -2.23
CA SER A 61 3.64 -34.85 -1.92
C SER A 61 3.42 -34.90 -0.41
N GLU A 62 2.17 -35.02 0.01
CA GLU A 62 1.83 -35.21 1.43
C GLU A 62 2.50 -36.44 2.06
N LYS A 63 2.90 -37.42 1.23
CA LYS A 63 3.62 -38.62 1.69
C LYS A 63 5.07 -38.34 2.11
N ASP A 64 5.61 -37.19 1.73
CA ASP A 64 6.97 -36.77 2.08
C ASP A 64 7.03 -36.03 3.43
N LEU A 65 5.87 -35.79 4.05
CA LEU A 65 5.77 -35.20 5.38
C LEU A 65 6.31 -36.19 6.43
N LYS A 66 7.32 -35.76 7.17
CA LYS A 66 7.97 -36.57 8.22
C LYS A 66 7.12 -36.72 9.49
N GLU A 67 6.22 -35.78 9.71
CA GLU A 67 5.40 -35.71 10.92
C GLU A 67 3.96 -35.46 10.50
N VAL A 68 3.06 -36.34 10.92
CA VAL A 68 1.62 -36.23 10.67
C VAL A 68 0.95 -36.21 12.04
N PHE A 69 0.32 -35.09 12.37
CA PHE A 69 -0.45 -34.96 13.59
C PHE A 69 -1.89 -35.40 13.31
N ALA A 70 -2.34 -36.43 14.03
CA ALA A 70 -3.69 -36.99 13.98
C ALA A 70 -4.54 -36.44 15.13
#